data_AF-A0AAU1KVJ6-F1
#
_entry.id   AF-A0AAU1KVJ6-F1
#
_cell.length_a   1.000
_cell.length_b   1.000
_cell.length_c   1.000
_cell.angle_alpha   90.00
_cell.angle_beta   90.00
_cell.angle_gamma   90.00
#
_symmetry.space_group_name_H-M   'P 1'
#
loop_
_entity.id
_entity.type
_entity.pdbx_description
1 polymer ?
#
loop_
_entity_poly.entity_id
_entity_poly.type
_entity_poly.pdbx_seq_one_letter_code
_entity_poly.pdbx_strand_id
1 'polypeptide(L)'
;MVDRATEVMARALSTGTHLDPEKPAAVAALVVTAETVTSKAALHVTARVLELADASGLDRFWPNARVLTAHRPVAHCLRSIGEHYLNGSQRAVAAAFL
;
A
#
# COMPACT_ATOMS: atom_id res chain seq x y z
N MET A 1 6.12 8.18 6.00
CA MET A 1 5.02 7.18 6.09
C MET A 1 5.46 5.82 5.58
N VAL A 2 6.04 5.75 4.38
CA VAL A 2 6.69 4.52 3.85
C VAL A 2 7.75 3.99 4.81
N ASP A 3 8.63 4.85 5.33
CA ASP A 3 9.68 4.42 6.28
C ASP A 3 9.10 3.74 7.52
N ARG A 4 8.05 4.34 8.10
CA ARG A 4 7.32 3.76 9.23
C ARG A 4 6.72 2.40 8.88
N ALA A 5 6.12 2.25 7.69
CA ALA A 5 5.57 0.98 7.23
C ALA A 5 6.66 -0.08 7.07
N THR A 6 7.80 0.29 6.47
CA THR A 6 8.98 -0.55 6.30
C THR A 6 9.52 -1.02 7.64
N GLU A 7 9.73 -0.11 8.59
CA GLU A 7 10.25 -0.47 9.92
C GLU A 7 9.29 -1.38 10.70
N VAL A 8 7.99 -1.07 10.67
CA VAL A 8 6.97 -1.87 11.36
C VAL A 8 6.88 -3.27 10.75
N MET A 9 6.93 -3.38 9.42
CA MET A 9 6.98 -4.68 8.74
C MET A 9 8.26 -5.44 9.06
N ALA A 10 9.43 -4.79 9.06
CA ALA A 10 10.69 -5.41 9.42
C ALA A 10 10.68 -5.95 10.87
N ARG A 11 10.17 -5.17 11.82
CA ARG A 11 9.99 -5.60 13.23
C ARG A 11 9.02 -6.77 13.37
N ALA A 12 7.93 -6.77 12.61
CA ALA A 12 6.97 -7.87 12.61
C ALA A 12 7.61 -9.16 12.08
N LEU A 13 8.35 -9.06 10.97
CA LEU A 13 9.07 -10.20 10.37
C LEU A 13 10.17 -10.75 11.29
N SER A 14 10.84 -9.91 12.08
CA SER A 14 11.88 -10.36 13.03
C SER A 14 11.33 -11.10 14.26
N THR A 15 10.03 -11.00 14.54
CA THR A 15 9.41 -11.58 15.76
C THR A 15 9.08 -13.09 15.62
N GLY A 16 9.08 -13.64 14.39
CA GLY A 16 8.77 -15.06 14.13
C GLY A 16 7.29 -15.41 14.25
N THR A 17 6.92 -16.70 14.12
CA THR A 17 5.55 -17.21 13.95
C THR A 17 4.63 -17.11 15.20
N HIS A 18 5.06 -16.44 16.26
CA HIS A 18 4.28 -16.30 17.50
C HIS A 18 3.38 -15.06 17.44
N LEU A 19 2.33 -15.10 16.61
CA LEU A 19 1.52 -13.90 16.33
C LEU A 19 0.10 -14.00 16.89
N ASP A 20 -0.17 -13.12 17.86
CA ASP A 20 -1.49 -12.54 18.10
C ASP A 20 -2.04 -11.99 16.76
N PRO A 21 -3.23 -12.42 16.30
CA PRO A 21 -3.77 -12.07 14.98
C PRO A 21 -4.00 -10.57 14.75
N GLU A 22 -4.06 -9.77 15.82
CA GLU A 22 -4.21 -8.31 15.72
C GLU A 22 -2.93 -7.62 15.23
N LYS A 23 -1.75 -8.19 15.50
CA LYS A 23 -0.46 -7.59 15.07
C LYS A 23 -0.25 -7.64 13.55
N PRO A 24 -0.47 -8.78 12.85
CA PRO A 24 -0.38 -8.85 11.38
C PRO A 24 -1.36 -7.91 10.67
N ALA A 25 -2.59 -7.78 11.18
CA ALA A 25 -3.61 -6.93 10.57
C ALA A 25 -3.22 -5.44 10.59
N ALA A 26 -2.69 -4.97 11.72
CA ALA A 26 -2.21 -3.59 11.85
C ALA A 26 -1.00 -3.29 10.94
N VAL A 27 -0.08 -4.25 10.81
CA VAL A 27 1.08 -4.13 9.89
C VAL A 27 0.60 -4.08 8.44
N ALA A 28 -0.30 -4.98 8.04
CA ALA A 28 -0.87 -5.01 6.70
C ALA A 28 -1.62 -3.70 6.37
N ALA A 29 -2.40 -3.18 7.32
CA ALA A 29 -3.10 -1.89 7.18
C ALA A 29 -2.15 -0.73 6.88
N LEU A 30 -1.04 -0.66 7.61
CA LEU A 30 -0.04 0.38 7.45
C LEU A 30 0.69 0.28 6.09
N VAL A 31 1.07 -0.94 5.68
CA VAL A 31 1.76 -1.18 4.40
C VAL A 31 0.86 -0.84 3.21
N VAL A 32 -0.38 -1.31 3.22
CA VAL A 32 -1.35 -1.04 2.14
C VAL A 32 -1.65 0.46 2.05
N THR A 33 -1.76 1.15 3.18
CA THR A 33 -1.94 2.62 3.20
C THR A 33 -0.72 3.33 2.61
N ALA A 34 0.49 2.92 3.00
CA ALA A 34 1.73 3.47 2.47
C ALA A 34 1.86 3.28 0.95
N GLU A 35 1.54 2.08 0.47
CA GLU A 35 1.51 1.73 -0.95
C GLU A 35 0.48 2.56 -1.72
N THR A 36 -0.73 2.73 -1.17
CA THR A 36 -1.81 3.54 -1.78
C THR A 36 -1.36 4.97 -2.03
N VAL A 37 -0.86 5.63 -0.98
CA VAL A 37 -0.50 7.05 -1.04
C VAL A 37 0.69 7.24 -1.96
N THR A 38 1.70 6.37 -1.86
CA THR A 38 2.90 6.45 -2.69
C THR A 38 2.57 6.23 -4.16
N SER A 39 1.71 5.27 -4.48
CA SER A 39 1.27 5.02 -5.85
C SER A 39 0.54 6.22 -6.45
N LYS A 40 -0.40 6.81 -5.71
CA LYS A 40 -1.13 8.02 -6.14
C LYS A 40 -0.18 9.21 -6.32
N ALA A 41 0.72 9.43 -5.37
CA ALA A 41 1.69 10.52 -5.42
C ALA A 41 2.65 10.36 -6.61
N ALA A 42 3.19 9.15 -6.83
CA ALA A 42 4.09 8.86 -7.94
C ALA A 42 3.44 9.14 -9.29
N LEU A 43 2.21 8.64 -9.51
CA LEU A 43 1.45 8.90 -10.73
C LEU A 43 1.18 10.40 -10.92
N HIS A 44 0.70 11.07 -9.88
CA HIS A 44 0.34 12.48 -9.95
C HIS A 44 1.57 13.38 -10.24
N VAL A 45 2.65 13.21 -9.47
CA VAL A 45 3.85 14.04 -9.60
C VAL A 45 4.53 13.81 -10.95
N THR A 46 4.67 12.55 -11.39
CA THR A 46 5.35 12.25 -12.66
C THR A 46 4.58 12.75 -13.87
N ALA A 47 3.24 12.75 -13.85
CA ALA A 47 2.44 13.40 -14.88
C ALA A 47 2.58 14.93 -14.82
N ARG A 48 2.44 15.52 -13.62
CA ARG A 48 2.42 16.97 -13.44
C ARG A 48 3.73 17.65 -13.79
N VAL A 49 4.87 16.99 -13.57
CA VAL A 49 6.20 17.51 -13.94
C VAL A 49 6.33 17.72 -15.44
N LEU A 50 5.75 16.85 -16.27
CA LEU A 50 5.80 16.98 -17.73
C LEU A 50 4.93 18.14 -18.25
N GLU A 51 3.93 18.55 -17.49
CA GLU A 51 3.09 19.71 -17.82
C GLU A 51 3.76 21.04 -17.45
N LEU A 52 4.71 21.03 -16.50
CA LEU A 52 5.30 22.23 -15.91
C LEU A 52 6.67 22.59 -16.48
N ALA A 53 7.40 21.63 -17.06
CA ALA A 53 8.75 21.85 -17.56
C ALA A 53 9.04 21.00 -18.80
N ASP A 54 9.89 21.52 -19.69
CA ASP A 54 10.52 20.68 -20.71
C ASP A 54 11.52 19.75 -20.00
N ALA A 55 11.09 18.53 -19.76
CA ALA A 55 11.65 17.65 -18.75
C ALA A 55 12.33 16.45 -19.41
N SER A 56 13.33 16.72 -20.24
CA SER A 56 14.11 15.68 -20.93
C SER A 56 14.67 14.67 -19.91
N GLY A 57 14.35 13.38 -20.13
CA GLY A 57 14.70 12.29 -19.22
C GLY A 57 13.73 12.08 -18.07
N LEU A 58 12.85 13.02 -17.69
CA LEU A 58 11.83 12.77 -16.67
C LEU A 58 10.58 12.06 -17.24
N ASP A 59 10.41 12.11 -18.56
CA ASP A 59 9.39 11.42 -19.34
C ASP A 59 9.33 9.91 -19.06
N ARG A 60 10.48 9.26 -18.79
CA ARG A 60 10.54 7.83 -18.44
C ARG A 60 9.81 7.48 -17.14
N PHE A 61 9.65 8.42 -16.21
CA PHE A 61 9.11 8.11 -14.88
C PHE A 61 7.61 7.86 -14.88
N TRP A 62 6.85 8.54 -15.76
CA TRP A 62 5.41 8.34 -15.86
C TRP A 62 5.04 6.92 -16.32
N PRO A 63 5.60 6.38 -17.43
CA PRO A 63 5.38 5.00 -17.83
C PRO A 63 5.80 3.99 -16.75
N ASN A 64 6.96 4.20 -16.12
CA ASN A 64 7.43 3.33 -15.05
C ASN A 64 6.48 3.31 -13.85
N ALA A 65 6.02 4.49 -13.39
CA ALA A 65 5.06 4.60 -12.30
C ALA A 65 3.75 3.89 -12.64
N ARG A 66 3.25 4.02 -13.88
CA ARG A 66 2.04 3.31 -14.33
C ARG A 66 2.20 1.80 -14.28
N VAL A 67 3.31 1.27 -14.80
CA VAL A 67 3.55 -0.18 -14.80
C VAL A 67 3.67 -0.73 -13.38
N LEU A 68 4.45 -0.06 -12.53
CA LEU A 68 4.70 -0.50 -11.14
C LEU A 68 3.44 -0.45 -10.27
N THR A 69 2.51 0.47 -10.54
CA THR A 69 1.30 0.64 -9.72
C THR A 69 0.07 -0.08 -10.27
N ALA A 70 0.09 -0.57 -11.52
CA ALA A 70 -1.07 -1.19 -12.17
C ALA A 70 -1.52 -2.52 -11.55
N HIS A 71 -0.61 -3.30 -10.99
CA HIS A 71 -0.90 -4.70 -10.63
C HIS A 71 -1.59 -4.87 -9.27
N ARG A 72 -1.64 -3.82 -8.43
CA ARG A 72 -2.02 -3.97 -7.03
C ARG A 72 -3.51 -3.62 -6.84
N PRO A 73 -4.38 -4.57 -6.50
CA PRO A 73 -5.78 -4.30 -6.17
C PRO A 73 -5.90 -3.71 -4.75
N VAL A 74 -5.21 -2.60 -4.51
CA VAL A 74 -5.09 -1.92 -3.21
C VAL A 74 -6.46 -1.60 -2.61
N ALA A 75 -7.46 -1.31 -3.45
CA ALA A 75 -8.85 -1.07 -3.03
C ALA A 75 -9.46 -2.27 -2.29
N HIS A 76 -9.16 -3.50 -2.73
CA HIS A 76 -9.68 -4.69 -2.07
C HIS A 76 -9.02 -4.88 -0.69
N CYS A 77 -7.70 -4.72 -0.61
CA CYS A 77 -6.99 -4.81 0.66
C CYS A 77 -7.47 -3.73 1.65
N LEU A 78 -7.58 -2.47 1.22
CA LEU A 78 -8.11 -1.38 2.06
C LEU A 78 -9.52 -1.66 2.56
N ARG A 79 -10.38 -2.24 1.72
CA ARG A 79 -11.73 -2.66 2.13
C ARG A 79 -11.70 -3.76 3.18
N SER A 80 -10.87 -4.79 3.00
CA SER A 80 -10.72 -5.88 3.96
C SER A 80 -10.15 -5.38 5.31
N ILE A 81 -9.17 -4.47 5.27
CA ILE A 81 -8.62 -3.79 6.44
C ILE A 81 -9.72 -2.95 7.14
N GLY A 82 -10.48 -2.16 6.38
CA GLY A 82 -11.58 -1.37 6.91
C GLY A 82 -12.64 -2.23 7.58
N GLU A 83 -13.03 -3.34 6.95
CA GLU A 83 -13.97 -4.33 7.51
C GLU A 83 -13.46 -4.89 8.84
N HIS A 84 -12.18 -5.26 8.91
CA HIS A 84 -11.56 -5.76 10.15
C HIS A 84 -11.58 -4.71 11.28
N TYR A 85 -11.21 -3.46 11.00
CA TYR A 85 -11.17 -2.40 12.01
C TYR A 85 -12.54 -1.86 12.42
N LEU A 86 -13.54 -1.87 11.52
CA LEU A 86 -14.87 -1.34 11.77
C LEU A 86 -15.83 -2.39 12.36
N ASN A 87 -15.71 -3.66 11.95
CA ASN A 87 -16.70 -4.72 12.27
C ASN A 87 -16.13 -5.89 13.10
N GLY A 88 -14.83 -5.87 13.42
CA GLY A 88 -14.14 -6.92 14.17
C GLY A 88 -13.74 -8.16 13.35
N SER A 89 -12.83 -8.94 13.92
CA SER A 89 -12.07 -10.01 13.25
C SER A 89 -12.91 -11.19 12.72
N GLN A 90 -14.16 -11.36 13.19
CA GLN A 90 -15.04 -12.47 12.80
C GLN A 90 -15.57 -12.40 11.35
N ARG A 91 -15.62 -11.24 10.70
CA ARG A 91 -16.17 -11.10 9.32
C ARG A 91 -15.13 -10.89 8.23
N ALA A 92 -13.91 -10.50 8.56
CA ALA A 92 -12.88 -10.17 7.59
C ALA A 92 -12.37 -11.38 6.78
N VAL A 93 -12.40 -12.60 7.37
CA VAL A 93 -11.91 -13.83 6.72
C VAL A 93 -12.79 -14.26 5.54
N ALA A 94 -14.09 -13.97 5.56
CA ALA A 94 -15.00 -14.37 4.49
C ALA A 94 -14.87 -13.52 3.22
N ALA A 95 -14.33 -12.30 3.31
CA ALA A 95 -14.25 -11.35 2.20
C ALA A 95 -12.90 -11.39 1.46
N ALA A 96 -11.85 -12.03 2.00
CA ALA A 96 -10.51 -12.03 1.41
C ALA A 96 -10.27 -13.15 0.37
N PHE A 97 -11.26 -14.02 0.14
CA PHE A 97 -11.16 -15.19 -0.75
C PHE A 97 -12.22 -15.22 -1.87
N LEU A 98 -12.95 -14.13 -2.09
CA LEU A 98 -13.92 -13.95 -3.19
C LEU A 98 -13.68 -12.60 -3.88
#